data_AF-A0A9D1UHD0-F1
#
_entry.id   AF-A0A9D1UHD0-F1
#
_cell.length_a   1.000
_cell.length_b   1.000
_cell.length_c   1.000
_cell.angle_alpha   90.00
_cell.angle_beta   90.00
_cell.angle_gamma   90.00
#
_symmetry.space_group_name_H-M   'P 1'
#
loop_
_entity.id
_entity.type
_entity.pdbx_description
1 polymer ?
#
loop_
_entity_poly.entity_id
_entity_poly.type
_entity_poly.pdbx_seq_one_letter_code
_entity_poly.pdbx_strand_id
1 'polypeptide(L)'
;AVSSPKRGIGETTLAKLNAMARERGLSLFDAATNTELLQTAFNYGTIKKLQDFCGIICAYSAKCDEADAFELGSRIIEASGLKDCLRMEKTMESEDRIANIDELIDSMQSFVEAEREELVNELTGESLDTEDRSLAAFMQQISLVSDTDSTSDEKDYVSLMTIHASKGLEFKHVFIVGMEENIFPSLSALASMQEMEEERRLFYVAMTRAKSSLCLTCACTRYEYGQLTFSEPSRFIRDIDPRFLAGGEEKKKKELPKSETDRKMFPWMKPSQEKKPLPLTSLKHNTLTKKTAEGAADKGPVLAMADMEEGMQVWHDRFGKGVIVSLNRDEKNGRAVVDFEQFGQKTLVLLFAKLRKSN
;
A
#
# COMPACT_ATOMS: atom_id res chain seq x y z
N ALA A 1 -15.25 -8.74 -17.54
CA ALA A 1 -15.47 -9.56 -18.75
C ALA A 1 -16.55 -8.98 -19.66
N VAL A 2 -17.83 -8.94 -19.26
CA VAL A 2 -18.94 -8.52 -20.14
C VAL A 2 -18.81 -7.10 -20.72
N SER A 3 -18.22 -6.16 -19.96
CA SER A 3 -18.03 -4.76 -20.34
C SER A 3 -16.67 -4.45 -20.99
N SER A 4 -15.75 -5.42 -21.02
CA SER A 4 -14.37 -5.23 -21.50
C SER A 4 -14.01 -6.35 -22.48
N PRO A 5 -13.86 -6.07 -23.79
CA PRO A 5 -14.21 -4.84 -24.52
C PRO A 5 -15.68 -4.39 -24.42
N LYS A 6 -15.97 -3.15 -24.84
CA LYS A 6 -17.31 -2.57 -24.82
C LYS A 6 -18.26 -3.32 -25.77
N ARG A 7 -19.13 -4.17 -25.20
CA ARG A 7 -20.17 -4.93 -25.94
C ARG A 7 -21.55 -4.27 -25.96
N GLY A 8 -21.63 -3.02 -25.53
CA GLY A 8 -22.90 -2.28 -25.43
C GLY A 8 -23.86 -2.84 -24.36
N ILE A 9 -23.32 -3.59 -23.40
CA ILE A 9 -23.99 -4.00 -22.15
C ILE A 9 -23.44 -3.10 -21.04
N GLY A 10 -24.28 -2.20 -20.55
CA GLY A 10 -23.89 -1.22 -19.54
C GLY A 10 -24.18 -1.68 -18.11
N GLU A 11 -23.69 -0.90 -17.15
CA GLU A 11 -23.87 -1.15 -15.72
C GLU A 11 -25.36 -1.17 -15.31
N THR A 12 -26.19 -0.33 -15.92
CA THR A 12 -27.65 -0.31 -15.71
C THR A 12 -28.34 -1.60 -16.18
N THR A 13 -27.87 -2.19 -17.29
CA THR A 13 -28.36 -3.48 -17.79
C THR A 13 -27.98 -4.59 -16.82
N LEU A 14 -26.73 -4.60 -16.33
CA LEU A 14 -26.26 -5.60 -15.37
C LEU A 14 -26.98 -5.49 -14.03
N ALA A 15 -27.23 -4.27 -13.53
CA ALA A 15 -27.96 -4.05 -12.29
C ALA A 15 -29.40 -4.60 -12.37
N LYS A 16 -30.10 -4.33 -13.49
CA LYS A 16 -31.44 -4.87 -13.74
C LYS A 16 -31.44 -6.39 -13.86
N LEU A 17 -30.49 -6.96 -14.60
CA LEU A 17 -30.34 -8.41 -14.74
C LEU A 17 -30.10 -9.08 -13.38
N ASN A 18 -29.24 -8.48 -12.54
CA ASN A 18 -28.93 -8.98 -11.21
C ASN A 18 -30.15 -8.93 -10.28
N ALA A 19 -30.96 -7.87 -10.35
CA ALA A 19 -32.22 -7.80 -9.60
C ALA A 19 -33.18 -8.92 -10.00
N MET A 20 -33.36 -9.17 -11.30
CA MET A 20 -34.21 -10.26 -11.81
C MET A 20 -33.68 -11.64 -11.42
N ALA A 21 -32.37 -11.85 -11.52
CA ALA A 21 -31.72 -13.10 -11.13
C ALA A 21 -31.96 -13.40 -9.64
N ARG A 22 -31.83 -12.38 -8.77
CA ARG A 22 -32.10 -12.50 -7.33
C ARG A 22 -33.56 -12.79 -7.02
N GLU A 23 -34.50 -12.14 -7.71
CA GLU A 23 -35.94 -12.35 -7.50
C GLU A 23 -36.36 -13.80 -7.80
N ARG A 24 -35.72 -14.43 -8.80
CA ARG A 24 -36.04 -15.80 -9.23
C ARG A 24 -35.08 -16.86 -8.69
N GLY A 25 -34.09 -16.48 -7.88
CA GLY A 25 -33.08 -17.40 -7.36
C GLY A 25 -32.20 -18.04 -8.45
N LEU A 26 -31.99 -17.35 -9.57
CA LEU A 26 -31.19 -17.82 -10.71
C LEU A 26 -29.77 -17.25 -10.64
N SER A 27 -28.81 -17.95 -11.27
CA SER A 27 -27.50 -17.34 -11.53
C SER A 27 -27.64 -16.20 -12.56
N LEU A 28 -26.65 -15.30 -12.60
CA LEU A 28 -26.62 -14.25 -13.62
C LEU A 28 -26.59 -14.82 -15.04
N PHE A 29 -25.95 -15.97 -15.23
CA PHE A 29 -25.85 -16.64 -16.51
C PHE A 29 -27.20 -17.23 -16.93
N ASP A 30 -27.88 -17.95 -16.02
CA ASP A 30 -29.20 -18.54 -16.28
C ASP A 30 -30.25 -17.45 -16.56
N ALA A 31 -30.18 -16.33 -15.83
CA ALA A 31 -31.04 -15.19 -16.10
C ALA A 31 -30.77 -14.56 -17.47
N ALA A 32 -29.52 -14.59 -17.95
CA ALA A 32 -29.12 -14.04 -19.25
C ALA A 32 -29.42 -14.98 -20.43
N THR A 33 -29.56 -16.28 -20.20
CA THR A 33 -29.94 -17.25 -21.24
C THR A 33 -31.46 -17.44 -21.33
N ASN A 34 -32.20 -17.08 -20.28
CA ASN A 34 -33.67 -17.17 -20.26
C ASN A 34 -34.33 -16.04 -21.07
N THR A 35 -34.69 -16.34 -22.31
CA THR A 35 -35.29 -15.36 -23.25
C THR A 35 -36.63 -14.80 -22.76
N GLU A 36 -37.47 -15.63 -22.14
CA GLU A 36 -38.78 -15.18 -21.61
C GLU A 36 -38.61 -14.17 -20.48
N LEU A 37 -37.65 -14.42 -19.58
CA LEU A 37 -37.30 -13.49 -18.51
C LEU A 37 -36.81 -12.17 -19.09
N LEU A 38 -35.88 -12.20 -20.04
CA LEU A 38 -35.31 -10.98 -20.60
C LEU A 38 -36.34 -10.11 -21.34
N GLN A 39 -37.32 -10.72 -21.99
CA GLN A 39 -38.42 -10.01 -22.67
C GLN A 39 -39.27 -9.16 -21.71
N THR A 40 -39.30 -9.49 -20.42
CA THR A 40 -40.06 -8.71 -19.43
C THR A 40 -39.42 -7.37 -19.08
N ALA A 41 -38.10 -7.22 -19.26
CA ALA A 41 -37.35 -6.09 -18.73
C ALA A 41 -36.45 -5.36 -19.74
N PHE A 42 -36.16 -5.98 -20.89
CA PHE A 42 -35.23 -5.45 -21.88
C PHE A 42 -35.84 -5.35 -23.28
N ASN A 43 -35.32 -4.41 -24.07
CA ASN A 43 -35.65 -4.31 -25.48
C ASN A 43 -34.91 -5.40 -26.30
N TYR A 44 -35.40 -5.66 -27.52
CA TYR A 44 -34.83 -6.66 -28.41
C TYR A 44 -33.31 -6.49 -28.65
N GLY A 45 -32.82 -5.25 -28.79
CA GLY A 45 -31.41 -4.97 -29.02
C GLY A 45 -30.51 -5.35 -27.84
N THR A 46 -30.97 -5.12 -26.61
CA THR A 46 -30.25 -5.53 -25.39
C THR A 46 -30.30 -7.03 -25.20
N ILE A 47 -31.45 -7.66 -25.48
CA ILE A 47 -31.61 -9.12 -25.43
C ILE A 47 -30.61 -9.79 -26.38
N LYS A 48 -30.55 -9.32 -27.63
CA LYS A 48 -29.62 -9.85 -28.64
C LYS A 48 -28.16 -9.76 -28.16
N LYS A 49 -27.73 -8.62 -27.64
CA LYS A 49 -26.36 -8.44 -27.11
C LYS A 49 -26.03 -9.39 -25.95
N LEU A 50 -26.98 -9.62 -25.05
CA LEU A 50 -26.81 -10.57 -23.94
C LEU A 50 -26.71 -12.00 -24.45
N GLN A 51 -27.57 -12.38 -25.39
CA GLN A 51 -27.56 -13.70 -26.03
C GLN A 51 -26.29 -13.93 -26.84
N ASP A 52 -25.82 -12.94 -27.61
CA ASP A 52 -24.56 -13.02 -28.35
C ASP A 52 -23.38 -13.28 -27.39
N PHE A 53 -23.34 -12.57 -26.25
CA PHE A 53 -22.30 -12.78 -25.23
C PHE A 53 -22.40 -14.16 -24.56
N CYS A 54 -23.60 -14.60 -24.18
CA CYS A 54 -23.79 -15.93 -23.57
C CYS A 54 -23.49 -17.05 -24.57
N GLY A 55 -23.81 -16.86 -25.85
CA GLY A 55 -23.51 -17.79 -26.93
C GLY A 55 -22.01 -18.00 -27.10
N ILE A 56 -21.21 -16.93 -27.01
CA ILE A 56 -19.75 -17.01 -27.00
C ILE A 56 -19.25 -17.86 -25.82
N ILE A 57 -19.79 -17.64 -24.60
CA ILE A 57 -19.41 -18.43 -23.42
C ILE A 57 -19.78 -19.90 -23.58
N CYS A 58 -20.99 -20.21 -24.05
CA CYS A 58 -21.41 -21.59 -24.32
C CYS A 58 -20.50 -22.25 -25.36
N ALA A 59 -20.10 -21.52 -26.41
CA ALA A 59 -19.21 -22.03 -27.44
C ALA A 59 -17.82 -22.38 -26.90
N TYR A 60 -17.29 -21.59 -25.95
CA TYR A 60 -16.04 -21.94 -25.27
C TYR A 60 -16.21 -23.13 -24.32
N SER A 61 -17.31 -23.14 -23.55
CA SER A 61 -17.61 -24.24 -22.62
C SER A 61 -17.71 -25.59 -23.31
N ALA A 62 -18.26 -25.63 -24.53
CA ALA A 62 -18.35 -26.85 -25.32
C ALA A 62 -16.99 -27.36 -25.82
N LYS A 63 -15.98 -26.49 -25.91
CA LYS A 63 -14.61 -26.83 -26.35
C LYS A 63 -13.65 -27.12 -25.20
N CYS A 64 -14.07 -26.93 -23.95
CA CYS A 64 -13.25 -27.17 -22.77
C CYS A 64 -12.73 -28.62 -22.69
N ASP A 65 -13.50 -29.58 -23.19
CA ASP A 65 -13.17 -31.00 -23.11
C ASP A 65 -12.34 -31.50 -24.31
N GLU A 66 -12.24 -30.72 -25.39
CA GLU A 66 -11.61 -31.12 -26.65
C GLU A 66 -10.27 -30.41 -26.93
N ALA A 67 -10.09 -29.20 -26.40
CA ALA A 67 -8.94 -28.34 -26.68
C ALA A 67 -8.03 -28.20 -25.46
N ASP A 68 -6.73 -28.11 -25.70
CA ASP A 68 -5.76 -27.79 -24.66
C ASP A 68 -5.83 -26.31 -24.21
N ALA A 69 -5.12 -26.00 -23.12
CA ALA A 69 -5.08 -24.66 -22.54
C ALA A 69 -4.65 -23.57 -23.53
N PHE A 70 -3.67 -23.87 -24.40
CA PHE A 70 -3.15 -22.92 -25.37
C PHE A 70 -4.15 -22.65 -26.50
N GLU A 71 -4.74 -23.69 -27.08
CA GLU A 71 -5.72 -23.58 -28.17
C GLU A 71 -6.98 -22.85 -27.70
N LEU A 72 -7.53 -23.25 -26.54
CA LEU A 72 -8.74 -22.62 -26.00
C LEU A 72 -8.46 -21.20 -25.51
N GLY A 73 -7.37 -20.98 -24.78
CA GLY A 73 -6.97 -19.68 -24.25
C GLY A 73 -6.71 -18.66 -25.36
N SER A 74 -5.94 -19.04 -26.39
CA SER A 74 -5.67 -18.19 -27.55
C SER A 74 -6.95 -17.80 -28.29
N ARG A 75 -7.87 -18.76 -28.49
CA ARG A 75 -9.18 -18.50 -29.11
C ARG A 75 -10.02 -17.53 -28.29
N ILE A 76 -10.05 -17.68 -26.95
CA ILE A 76 -10.78 -16.77 -26.07
C ILE A 76 -10.21 -15.35 -26.19
N ILE A 77 -8.89 -15.21 -26.15
CA ILE A 77 -8.22 -13.90 -26.23
C ILE A 77 -8.53 -13.23 -27.57
N GLU A 78 -8.40 -13.95 -28.68
CA GLU A 78 -8.66 -13.43 -30.03
C GLU A 78 -10.14 -13.04 -30.20
N ALA A 79 -11.07 -13.97 -29.97
CA ALA A 79 -12.50 -13.72 -30.17
C ALA A 79 -13.10 -12.77 -29.13
N SER A 80 -12.42 -12.51 -28.01
CA SER A 80 -12.82 -11.44 -27.08
C SER A 80 -12.67 -10.04 -27.68
N GLY A 81 -11.78 -9.86 -28.66
CA GLY A 81 -11.39 -8.57 -29.24
C GLY A 81 -10.55 -7.69 -28.30
N LEU A 82 -10.00 -8.26 -27.21
CA LEU A 82 -9.27 -7.51 -26.19
C LEU A 82 -7.96 -6.93 -26.74
N LYS A 83 -7.15 -7.74 -27.41
CA LYS A 83 -5.88 -7.29 -28.03
C LYS A 83 -6.11 -6.16 -29.03
N ASP A 84 -7.14 -6.27 -29.86
CA ASP A 84 -7.45 -5.25 -30.86
C ASP A 84 -7.89 -3.92 -30.22
N CYS A 85 -8.68 -3.98 -29.15
CA CYS A 85 -9.05 -2.78 -28.40
C CYS A 85 -7.81 -2.07 -27.81
N LEU A 86 -6.87 -2.84 -27.24
CA LEU A 86 -5.61 -2.27 -26.72
C LEU A 86 -4.76 -1.69 -27.85
N ARG A 87 -4.65 -2.37 -28.99
CA ARG A 87 -3.91 -1.87 -30.16
C ARG A 87 -4.49 -0.55 -30.70
N MET A 88 -5.79 -0.33 -30.56
CA MET A 88 -6.43 0.92 -30.97
C MET A 88 -6.13 2.09 -30.01
N GLU A 89 -5.82 1.83 -28.73
CA GLU A 89 -5.51 2.86 -27.74
C GLU A 89 -4.15 3.54 -28.02
N LYS A 90 -3.17 2.81 -28.57
CA LYS A 90 -1.86 3.33 -29.01
C LYS A 90 -1.11 4.14 -27.93
N THR A 91 -1.21 3.71 -26.68
CA THR A 91 -0.47 4.25 -25.54
C THR A 91 0.66 3.30 -25.14
N MET A 92 1.70 3.81 -24.50
CA MET A 92 2.78 2.98 -23.91
C MET A 92 2.21 1.92 -22.95
N GLU A 93 1.26 2.30 -22.09
CA GLU A 93 0.55 1.37 -21.21
C GLU A 93 -0.21 0.28 -21.98
N SER A 94 -0.81 0.60 -23.13
CA SER A 94 -1.50 -0.41 -23.95
C SER A 94 -0.53 -1.39 -24.61
N GLU A 95 0.68 -0.97 -24.96
CA GLU A 95 1.75 -1.83 -25.48
C GLU A 95 2.25 -2.79 -24.41
N ASP A 96 2.52 -2.29 -23.20
CA ASP A 96 2.90 -3.11 -22.04
C ASP A 96 1.82 -4.16 -21.73
N ARG A 97 0.55 -3.76 -21.77
CA ARG A 97 -0.57 -4.69 -21.54
C ARG A 97 -0.71 -5.73 -22.64
N ILE A 98 -0.37 -5.42 -23.89
CA ILE A 98 -0.35 -6.41 -24.97
C ILE A 98 0.77 -7.41 -24.73
N ALA A 99 1.97 -6.94 -24.37
CA ALA A 99 3.11 -7.80 -24.03
C ALA A 99 2.76 -8.78 -22.89
N ASN A 100 2.08 -8.32 -21.84
CA ASN A 100 1.62 -9.20 -20.75
C ASN A 100 0.60 -10.27 -21.23
N ILE A 101 -0.22 -9.97 -22.23
CA ILE A 101 -1.15 -10.96 -22.80
C ILE A 101 -0.39 -11.96 -23.69
N ASP A 102 0.64 -11.52 -24.39
CA ASP A 102 1.53 -12.42 -25.17
C ASP A 102 2.28 -13.37 -24.22
N GLU A 103 2.84 -12.87 -23.12
CA GLU A 103 3.49 -13.69 -22.08
C GLU A 103 2.53 -14.71 -21.45
N LEU A 104 1.27 -14.32 -21.22
CA LEU A 104 0.25 -15.25 -20.73
C LEU A 104 -0.01 -16.41 -21.72
N ILE A 105 0.03 -16.14 -23.03
CA ILE A 105 -0.12 -17.16 -24.07
C ILE A 105 1.11 -18.06 -24.11
N ASP A 106 2.31 -17.50 -24.02
CA ASP A 106 3.56 -18.25 -23.98
C ASP A 106 3.62 -19.16 -22.73
N SER A 107 3.08 -18.70 -21.59
CA SER A 107 2.93 -19.51 -20.38
C SER A 107 1.97 -20.68 -20.56
N MET A 108 0.82 -20.47 -21.23
CA MET A 108 -0.10 -21.57 -21.59
C MET A 108 0.57 -22.57 -22.53
N GLN A 109 1.36 -22.11 -23.50
CA GLN A 109 2.09 -22.97 -24.41
C GLN A 109 3.12 -23.82 -23.66
N SER A 110 3.92 -23.18 -22.80
CA SER A 110 4.95 -23.83 -21.99
C SER A 110 4.34 -24.89 -21.06
N PHE A 111 3.16 -24.62 -20.50
CA PHE A 111 2.40 -25.60 -19.70
C PHE A 111 2.04 -26.86 -20.52
N VAL A 112 1.47 -26.66 -21.71
CA VAL A 112 1.07 -27.76 -22.61
C VAL A 112 2.29 -28.57 -23.09
N GLU A 113 3.43 -27.90 -23.32
CA GLU A 113 4.69 -28.52 -23.77
C GLU A 113 5.44 -29.25 -22.63
N ALA A 114 5.51 -28.69 -21.42
CA ALA A 114 6.20 -29.31 -20.29
C ALA A 114 5.59 -30.68 -19.92
N GLU A 115 4.26 -30.77 -19.89
CA GLU A 115 3.54 -32.03 -19.65
C GLU A 115 3.62 -33.01 -20.85
N ARG A 116 4.18 -32.57 -21.99
CA ARG A 116 4.44 -33.44 -23.14
C ARG A 116 5.80 -34.11 -23.07
N GLU A 117 6.80 -33.43 -22.50
CA GLU A 117 8.16 -33.97 -22.30
C GLU A 117 8.19 -35.05 -21.21
N GLU A 118 7.35 -34.94 -20.18
CA GLU A 118 7.25 -35.91 -19.07
C GLU A 118 6.61 -37.27 -19.49
N LEU A 119 6.06 -37.35 -20.71
CA LEU A 119 5.45 -38.55 -21.30
C LEU A 119 6.42 -39.47 -22.07
N VAL A 120 7.71 -39.14 -22.14
CA VAL A 120 8.72 -40.01 -22.74
C VAL A 120 9.72 -40.45 -21.68
N ASN A 121 9.34 -41.45 -20.88
CA ASN A 121 10.29 -42.16 -20.05
C ASN A 121 11.05 -43.16 -20.96
N GLU A 122 12.22 -42.75 -21.48
CA GLU A 122 13.03 -43.51 -22.46
C GLU A 122 13.37 -44.95 -22.03
N LEU A 123 13.25 -45.28 -20.73
CA LEU A 123 13.63 -46.58 -20.17
C LEU A 123 12.47 -47.56 -19.97
N THR A 124 11.21 -47.12 -19.86
CA THR A 124 10.10 -48.01 -19.44
C THR A 124 8.90 -48.02 -20.37
N GLY A 125 8.71 -47.01 -21.22
CA GLY A 125 7.61 -46.97 -22.20
C GLY A 125 6.20 -46.99 -21.58
N GLU A 126 6.06 -46.76 -20.27
CA GLU A 126 4.78 -46.67 -19.58
C GLU A 126 4.42 -45.19 -19.33
N SER A 127 3.25 -44.79 -19.82
CA SER A 127 2.64 -43.48 -19.58
C SER A 127 2.08 -43.40 -18.16
N LEU A 128 2.58 -42.47 -17.36
CA LEU A 128 1.92 -42.05 -16.13
C LEU A 128 0.81 -41.07 -16.50
N ASP A 129 -0.43 -41.37 -16.11
CA ASP A 129 -1.63 -40.56 -16.37
C ASP A 129 -1.60 -39.24 -15.56
N THR A 130 -0.77 -38.29 -15.96
CA THR A 130 -0.93 -36.87 -15.62
C THR A 130 -1.25 -36.11 -16.90
N GLU A 131 -2.45 -36.35 -17.43
CA GLU A 131 -2.85 -36.00 -18.80
C GLU A 131 -3.80 -34.79 -18.91
N ASP A 132 -3.98 -33.98 -17.85
CA ASP A 132 -4.94 -32.87 -17.91
C ASP A 132 -4.28 -31.58 -18.42
N ARG A 133 -4.17 -31.45 -19.75
CA ARG A 133 -3.71 -30.23 -20.43
C ARG A 133 -4.80 -29.16 -20.58
N SER A 134 -5.94 -29.32 -19.89
CA SER A 134 -7.06 -28.41 -20.06
C SER A 134 -6.74 -27.01 -19.53
N LEU A 135 -7.50 -26.03 -20.00
CA LEU A 135 -7.45 -24.69 -19.43
C LEU A 135 -7.76 -24.67 -17.92
N ALA A 136 -8.54 -25.64 -17.42
CA ALA A 136 -8.86 -25.75 -16.00
C ALA A 136 -7.64 -26.14 -15.17
N ALA A 137 -6.84 -27.10 -15.64
CA ALA A 137 -5.59 -27.50 -14.99
C ALA A 137 -4.56 -26.35 -14.98
N PHE A 138 -4.41 -25.65 -16.10
CA PHE A 138 -3.57 -24.45 -16.17
C PHE A 138 -3.99 -23.38 -15.14
N MET A 139 -5.29 -23.12 -15.02
CA MET A 139 -5.82 -22.16 -14.03
C MET A 139 -5.55 -22.60 -12.58
N GLN A 140 -5.57 -23.90 -12.30
CA GLN A 140 -5.19 -24.43 -10.99
C GLN A 140 -3.70 -24.22 -10.71
N GLN A 141 -2.83 -24.48 -11.70
CA GLN A 141 -1.40 -24.28 -11.57
C GLN A 141 -1.06 -22.80 -11.32
N ILE A 142 -1.59 -21.86 -12.12
CA ILE A 142 -1.37 -20.43 -11.87
C ILE A 142 -1.84 -20.02 -10.48
N SER A 143 -2.95 -20.58 -9.99
CA SER A 143 -3.43 -20.29 -8.64
C SER A 143 -2.49 -20.80 -7.54
N LEU A 144 -1.58 -21.73 -7.85
CA LEU A 144 -0.59 -22.30 -6.94
C LEU A 144 0.78 -21.62 -7.07
N VAL A 145 1.11 -21.05 -8.23
CA VAL A 145 2.36 -20.31 -8.46
C VAL A 145 2.42 -19.13 -7.49
N SER A 146 3.42 -19.13 -6.62
CA SER A 146 3.73 -18.02 -5.72
C SER A 146 4.60 -16.99 -6.45
N ASP A 147 4.54 -15.71 -6.03
CA ASP A 147 5.50 -14.65 -6.44
C ASP A 147 6.99 -15.05 -6.28
N THR A 148 7.28 -16.14 -5.57
CA THR A 148 8.63 -16.67 -5.35
C THR A 148 9.13 -17.57 -6.48
N ASP A 149 8.23 -18.14 -7.30
CA ASP A 149 8.57 -19.18 -8.30
C ASP A 149 8.92 -18.60 -9.67
N SER A 150 8.65 -17.32 -9.92
CA SER A 150 9.08 -16.62 -11.14
C SER A 150 10.53 -16.14 -11.00
N THR A 151 11.48 -17.07 -10.84
CA THR A 151 12.90 -16.72 -10.97
C THR A 151 13.24 -16.67 -12.45
N SER A 152 13.30 -15.47 -13.02
CA SER A 152 13.97 -15.26 -14.30
C SER A 152 15.41 -15.81 -14.23
N ASP A 153 15.93 -16.35 -15.33
CA ASP A 153 17.30 -16.88 -15.42
C ASP A 153 18.41 -15.83 -15.16
N GLU A 154 18.02 -14.57 -14.96
CA GLU A 154 18.90 -13.47 -14.62
C GLU A 154 19.24 -13.53 -13.13
N LYS A 155 20.47 -13.93 -12.79
CA LYS A 155 20.89 -14.15 -11.39
C LYS A 155 21.39 -12.90 -10.64
N ASP A 156 21.44 -11.74 -11.29
CA ASP A 156 21.98 -10.50 -10.71
C ASP A 156 20.92 -9.40 -10.63
N TYR A 157 20.13 -9.44 -9.55
CA TYR A 157 19.09 -8.45 -9.26
C TYR A 157 18.97 -8.21 -7.76
N VAL A 158 18.36 -7.07 -7.40
CA VAL A 158 17.98 -6.77 -6.02
C VAL A 158 16.59 -7.31 -5.76
N SER A 159 16.47 -8.26 -4.82
CA SER A 159 15.17 -8.81 -4.43
C SER A 159 14.42 -7.83 -3.53
N LEU A 160 13.29 -7.31 -4.02
CA LEU A 160 12.32 -6.56 -3.22
C LEU A 160 11.18 -7.48 -2.81
N MET A 161 10.89 -7.53 -1.52
CA MET A 161 9.81 -8.37 -0.98
C MET A 161 9.27 -7.79 0.31
N THR A 162 8.10 -8.28 0.73
CA THR A 162 7.57 -7.98 2.06
C THR A 162 8.32 -8.76 3.14
N ILE A 163 8.26 -8.29 4.39
CA ILE A 163 8.87 -9.00 5.53
C ILE A 163 8.33 -10.43 5.64
N HIS A 164 7.04 -10.65 5.38
CA HIS A 164 6.41 -11.97 5.42
C HIS A 164 6.99 -12.92 4.39
N ALA A 165 7.17 -12.45 3.15
CA ALA A 165 7.73 -13.24 2.05
C ALA A 165 9.20 -13.62 2.27
N SER A 166 9.92 -12.89 3.13
CA SER A 166 11.32 -13.19 3.45
C SER A 166 11.52 -14.45 4.30
N LYS A 167 10.46 -15.02 4.88
CA LYS A 167 10.54 -16.15 5.80
C LYS A 167 11.17 -17.37 5.11
N GLY A 168 12.22 -17.91 5.72
CA GLY A 168 12.95 -19.07 5.17
C GLY A 168 14.06 -18.71 4.18
N LEU A 169 14.12 -17.46 3.72
CA LEU A 169 15.18 -16.96 2.87
C LEU A 169 16.33 -16.35 3.69
N GLU A 170 17.49 -16.18 3.08
CA GLU A 170 18.65 -15.54 3.70
C GLU A 170 19.52 -14.82 2.66
N PHE A 171 19.97 -13.62 3.01
CA PHE A 171 20.69 -12.72 2.11
C PHE A 171 21.94 -12.18 2.78
N LYS A 172 22.99 -11.91 1.98
CA LYS A 172 24.24 -11.36 2.50
C LYS A 172 24.05 -9.97 3.10
N HIS A 173 23.30 -9.13 2.41
CA HIS A 173 23.00 -7.74 2.79
C HIS A 173 21.48 -7.54 2.78
N VAL A 174 20.92 -7.04 3.87
CA VAL A 174 19.46 -6.80 4.00
C VAL A 174 19.21 -5.35 4.39
N PHE A 175 18.25 -4.74 3.71
CA PHE A 175 17.74 -3.40 4.01
C PHE A 175 16.28 -3.52 4.46
N ILE A 176 16.00 -3.23 5.74
CA ILE A 176 14.64 -3.10 6.24
C ILE A 176 14.28 -1.62 6.19
N VAL A 177 13.38 -1.29 5.28
CA VAL A 177 12.97 0.10 5.01
C VAL A 177 11.61 0.39 5.66
N GLY A 178 11.35 1.67 5.95
CA GLY A 178 10.06 2.08 6.52
C GLY A 178 9.89 1.66 7.97
N MET A 179 10.98 1.64 8.74
CA MET A 179 10.95 1.41 10.19
C MET A 179 10.37 2.64 10.91
N GLU A 180 9.08 2.87 10.72
CA GLU A 180 8.32 4.03 11.15
C GLU A 180 7.09 3.59 11.97
N GLU A 181 6.70 4.35 12.98
CA GLU A 181 5.42 4.13 13.68
C GLU A 181 4.26 4.25 12.69
N ASN A 182 3.25 3.38 12.84
CA ASN A 182 2.07 3.21 11.98
C ASN A 182 2.32 2.52 10.63
N ILE A 183 3.59 2.35 10.23
CA ILE A 183 3.97 1.50 9.08
C ILE A 183 4.49 0.16 9.58
N PHE A 184 5.48 0.19 10.48
CA PHE A 184 6.06 -0.99 11.09
C PHE A 184 6.62 -0.64 12.49
N PRO A 185 5.79 -0.71 13.55
CA PRO A 185 4.55 -1.46 13.60
C PRO A 185 3.37 -0.80 12.86
N SER A 186 2.48 -1.61 12.29
CA SER A 186 1.29 -1.12 11.60
C SER A 186 0.28 -0.52 12.57
N LEU A 187 -0.56 0.40 12.08
CA LEU A 187 -1.61 1.04 12.88
C LEU A 187 -2.57 0.00 13.52
N SER A 188 -2.84 -1.11 12.82
CA SER A 188 -3.69 -2.19 13.33
C SER A 188 -3.08 -2.84 14.57
N ALA A 189 -1.78 -3.15 14.52
CA ALA A 189 -1.08 -3.80 15.63
C ALA A 189 -0.99 -2.95 16.90
N LEU A 190 -1.24 -1.64 16.82
CA LEU A 190 -1.34 -0.77 17.99
C LEU A 190 -2.62 -1.01 18.81
N ALA A 191 -3.64 -1.66 18.24
CA ALA A 191 -4.92 -1.89 18.90
C ALA A 191 -4.85 -3.00 19.96
N SER A 192 -3.92 -3.95 19.82
CA SER A 192 -3.79 -5.11 20.72
C SER A 192 -2.33 -5.43 21.02
N MET A 193 -2.04 -5.75 22.29
CA MET A 193 -0.70 -6.21 22.70
C MET A 193 -0.28 -7.49 21.97
N GLN A 194 -1.23 -8.38 21.68
CA GLN A 194 -0.95 -9.63 20.97
C GLN A 194 -0.50 -9.37 19.53
N GLU A 195 -1.14 -8.42 18.83
CA GLU A 195 -0.76 -8.05 17.47
C GLU A 195 0.59 -7.33 17.44
N MET A 196 0.87 -6.49 18.46
CA MET A 196 2.17 -5.86 18.63
C MET A 196 3.30 -6.88 18.84
N GLU A 197 3.06 -7.92 19.64
CA GLU A 197 4.01 -9.02 19.83
C GLU A 197 4.23 -9.82 18.54
N GLU A 198 3.20 -10.01 17.73
CA GLU A 198 3.33 -10.68 16.44
C GLU A 198 4.17 -9.86 15.45
N GLU A 199 3.96 -8.55 15.36
CA GLU A 199 4.81 -7.68 14.52
C GLU A 199 6.26 -7.60 15.03
N ARG A 200 6.47 -7.67 16.34
CA ARG A 200 7.80 -7.81 16.92
C ARG A 200 8.47 -9.12 16.49
N ARG A 201 7.72 -10.23 16.38
CA ARG A 201 8.25 -11.49 15.82
C ARG A 201 8.57 -11.35 14.34
N LEU A 202 7.73 -10.66 13.56
CA LEU A 202 8.01 -10.36 12.16
C LEU A 202 9.31 -9.56 12.02
N PHE A 203 9.53 -8.56 12.88
CA PHE A 203 10.76 -7.79 12.88
C PHE A 203 11.98 -8.68 13.18
N TYR A 204 11.88 -9.54 14.19
CA TYR A 204 12.93 -10.51 14.50
C TYR A 204 13.25 -11.44 13.32
N VAL A 205 12.22 -11.95 12.64
CA VAL A 205 12.40 -12.78 11.42
C VAL A 205 13.13 -11.98 10.35
N ALA A 206 12.74 -10.73 10.09
CA ALA A 206 13.40 -9.86 9.11
C ALA A 206 14.87 -9.61 9.44
N MET A 207 15.19 -9.32 10.71
CA MET A 207 16.57 -9.11 11.16
C MET A 207 17.45 -10.35 10.93
N THR A 208 16.90 -11.54 11.18
CA THR A 208 17.62 -12.82 11.03
C THR A 208 17.79 -13.27 9.58
N ARG A 209 17.23 -12.56 8.59
CA ARG A 209 17.48 -12.85 7.17
C ARG A 209 18.87 -12.39 6.72
N ALA A 210 19.51 -11.49 7.48
CA ALA A 210 20.80 -10.90 7.13
C ALA A 210 21.98 -11.77 7.60
N LYS A 211 22.90 -12.13 6.68
CA LYS A 211 24.13 -12.87 7.02
C LYS A 211 25.31 -11.97 7.40
N SER A 212 25.47 -10.83 6.72
CA SER A 212 26.66 -9.97 6.86
C SER A 212 26.34 -8.54 7.29
N SER A 213 25.34 -7.89 6.69
CA SER A 213 24.95 -6.54 7.11
C SER A 213 23.44 -6.34 7.09
N LEU A 214 22.96 -5.64 8.11
CA LEU A 214 21.57 -5.21 8.24
C LEU A 214 21.53 -3.69 8.30
N CYS A 215 20.76 -3.06 7.43
CA CYS A 215 20.50 -1.62 7.44
C CYS A 215 19.02 -1.38 7.75
N LEU A 216 18.74 -0.50 8.71
CA LEU A 216 17.39 -0.08 9.07
C LEU A 216 17.21 1.39 8.65
N THR A 217 16.15 1.71 7.92
CA THR A 217 15.88 3.10 7.51
C THR A 217 14.48 3.55 7.92
N CYS A 218 14.39 4.83 8.31
CA CYS A 218 13.14 5.53 8.62
C CYS A 218 13.14 6.90 7.96
N ALA A 219 12.00 7.33 7.42
CA ALA A 219 11.80 8.69 6.96
C ALA A 219 11.23 9.59 8.07
N CYS A 220 11.59 10.88 8.08
CA CYS A 220 10.94 11.87 8.96
C CYS A 220 9.58 12.34 8.37
N THR A 221 9.43 12.25 7.05
CA THR A 221 8.26 12.69 6.29
C THR A 221 8.03 11.76 5.10
N ARG A 222 6.78 11.38 4.86
CA ARG A 222 6.38 10.47 3.79
C ARG A 222 5.09 10.96 3.12
N TYR A 223 4.88 10.56 1.87
CA TYR A 223 3.57 10.69 1.23
C TYR A 223 2.78 9.39 1.40
N GLU A 224 1.62 9.45 2.05
CA GLU A 224 0.67 8.35 2.16
C GLU A 224 -0.64 8.78 1.48
N TYR A 225 -1.06 8.03 0.45
CA TYR A 225 -2.29 8.31 -0.32
C TYR A 225 -2.41 9.77 -0.80
N GLY A 226 -1.28 10.36 -1.20
CA GLY A 226 -1.21 11.74 -1.70
C GLY A 226 -1.19 12.83 -0.61
N GLN A 227 -1.21 12.47 0.67
CA GLN A 227 -1.03 13.39 1.78
C GLN A 227 0.35 13.27 2.40
N LEU A 228 0.96 14.41 2.75
CA LEU A 228 2.23 14.42 3.47
C LEU A 228 1.99 14.10 4.96
N THR A 229 2.53 13.00 5.42
CA THR A 229 2.53 12.55 6.82
C THR A 229 3.92 12.72 7.44
N PHE A 230 3.94 13.08 8.72
CA PHE A 230 5.17 13.07 9.52
C PHE A 230 5.27 11.70 10.18
N SER A 231 6.42 11.06 10.01
CA SER A 231 6.68 9.72 10.52
C SER A 231 7.65 9.77 11.69
N GLU A 232 7.31 9.06 12.78
CA GLU A 232 8.25 8.85 13.88
C GLU A 232 9.01 7.53 13.67
N PRO A 233 10.29 7.43 14.08
CA PRO A 233 11.00 6.15 14.04
C PRO A 233 10.29 5.08 14.85
N SER A 234 10.24 3.87 14.30
CA SER A 234 9.61 2.70 14.94
C SER A 234 10.18 2.43 16.33
N ARG A 235 9.30 2.11 17.28
CA ARG A 235 9.67 1.64 18.62
C ARG A 235 10.63 0.44 18.58
N PHE A 236 10.53 -0.42 17.57
CA PHE A 236 11.39 -1.61 17.47
C PHE A 236 12.87 -1.26 17.31
N ILE A 237 13.20 -0.08 16.77
CA ILE A 237 14.58 0.41 16.72
C ILE A 237 15.11 0.68 18.13
N ARG A 238 14.25 1.18 19.04
CA ARG A 238 14.64 1.51 20.42
C ARG A 238 14.85 0.27 21.29
N ASP A 239 14.31 -0.87 20.87
CA ASP A 239 14.49 -2.15 21.55
C ASP A 239 15.86 -2.79 21.25
N ILE A 240 16.59 -2.28 20.25
CA ILE A 240 17.95 -2.70 19.93
C ILE A 240 18.93 -1.98 20.85
N ASP A 241 19.86 -2.73 21.45
CA ASP A 241 20.92 -2.14 22.27
C ASP A 241 21.76 -1.18 21.40
N PRO A 242 21.92 0.11 21.81
CA PRO A 242 22.62 1.12 21.04
C PRO A 242 24.02 0.72 20.59
N ARG A 243 24.72 -0.17 21.33
CA ARG A 243 26.05 -0.66 20.96
C ARG A 243 26.09 -1.38 19.61
N PHE A 244 24.96 -1.90 19.16
CA PHE A 244 24.83 -2.56 17.85
C PHE A 244 24.36 -1.61 16.73
N LEU A 245 24.03 -0.36 17.04
CA LEU A 245 23.62 0.64 16.06
C LEU A 245 24.81 1.52 15.67
N ALA A 246 24.98 1.73 14.36
CA ALA A 246 25.99 2.65 13.84
C ALA A 246 25.71 4.08 14.36
N GLY A 247 26.58 4.57 15.25
CA GLY A 247 26.42 5.87 15.94
C GLY A 247 26.06 5.79 17.43
N GLY A 248 25.88 4.58 17.98
CA GLY A 248 25.59 4.34 19.40
C GLY A 248 26.82 4.23 20.30
N GLU A 249 27.89 5.01 20.04
CA GLU A 249 28.83 5.29 21.11
C GLU A 249 28.06 6.07 22.18
N GLU A 250 27.99 5.49 23.39
CA GLU A 250 27.49 6.18 24.57
C GLU A 250 28.16 7.56 24.63
N LYS A 251 27.40 8.62 24.36
CA LYS A 251 27.77 9.95 24.83
C LYS A 251 27.82 9.83 26.34
N LYS A 252 29.01 9.54 26.90
CA LYS A 252 29.30 9.67 28.33
C LYS A 252 28.64 10.97 28.75
N LYS A 253 27.66 10.90 29.64
CA LYS A 253 27.05 12.09 30.23
C LYS A 253 28.20 12.95 30.71
N LYS A 254 28.50 14.06 30.03
CA LYS A 254 29.45 15.05 30.53
C LYS A 254 28.84 15.53 31.84
N GLU A 255 29.37 15.06 32.96
CA GLU A 255 29.07 15.65 34.25
C GLU A 255 29.37 17.14 34.14
N LEU A 256 28.37 17.98 34.41
CA LEU A 256 28.58 19.41 34.46
C LEU A 256 29.61 19.72 35.55
N PRO A 257 30.63 20.56 35.29
CA PRO A 257 31.62 20.90 36.29
C PRO A 257 30.96 21.63 37.47
N LYS A 258 31.08 21.04 38.67
CA LYS A 258 30.58 21.58 39.95
C LYS A 258 31.54 22.63 40.53
N SER A 259 31.87 23.70 39.79
CA SER A 259 32.67 24.80 40.35
C SER A 259 31.90 26.12 40.34
N GLU A 260 31.87 26.79 41.50
CA GLU A 260 31.15 28.04 41.75
C GLU A 260 31.72 29.26 41.01
N THR A 261 32.86 29.11 40.33
CA THR A 261 33.60 30.22 39.71
C THR A 261 33.10 30.65 38.33
N ASP A 262 32.31 29.82 37.63
CA ASP A 262 31.74 30.19 36.31
C ASP A 262 30.32 30.81 36.38
N ARG A 263 29.74 30.93 37.58
CA ARG A 263 28.39 31.51 37.79
C ARG A 263 28.29 33.01 37.49
N LYS A 264 29.41 33.70 37.21
CA LYS A 264 29.43 35.15 36.96
C LYS A 264 29.33 35.53 35.47
N MET A 265 29.31 34.57 34.55
CA MET A 265 29.39 34.87 33.11
C MET A 265 28.04 34.94 32.37
N PHE A 266 26.92 34.52 32.97
CA PHE A 266 25.59 34.58 32.34
C PHE A 266 24.45 34.96 33.33
N PRO A 267 24.17 36.26 33.54
CA PRO A 267 23.21 36.74 34.55
C PRO A 267 21.72 36.51 34.23
N TRP A 268 21.38 35.93 33.08
CA TRP A 268 20.01 35.86 32.57
C TRP A 268 19.39 34.44 32.56
N MET A 269 20.16 33.40 32.87
CA MET A 269 19.63 32.05 33.05
C MET A 269 19.08 31.89 34.47
N LYS A 270 17.77 32.10 34.64
CA LYS A 270 17.08 31.67 35.88
C LYS A 270 16.88 30.15 35.84
N PRO A 271 17.04 29.43 36.97
CA PRO A 271 16.76 28.01 37.02
C PRO A 271 15.25 27.79 36.83
N SER A 272 14.87 26.94 35.87
CA SER A 272 13.54 26.37 35.83
C SER A 272 13.38 25.46 37.06
N GLN A 273 12.36 25.71 37.88
CA GLN A 273 12.08 24.88 39.05
C GLN A 273 11.78 23.44 38.58
N GLU A 274 12.60 22.50 39.03
CA GLU A 274 12.32 21.06 38.92
C GLU A 274 10.97 20.76 39.57
N LYS A 275 9.93 20.54 38.76
CA LYS A 275 8.71 19.89 39.23
C LYS A 275 9.05 18.42 39.46
N LYS A 276 9.04 18.00 40.74
CA LYS A 276 9.12 16.58 41.13
C LYS A 276 8.05 15.79 40.36
N PRO A 277 8.36 14.57 39.88
CA PRO A 277 7.34 13.72 39.28
C PRO A 277 6.31 13.32 40.35
N LEU A 278 5.03 13.48 40.04
CA LEU A 278 3.96 12.92 40.86
C LEU A 278 3.94 11.38 40.72
N PRO A 279 3.62 10.64 41.79
CA PRO A 279 3.59 9.18 41.77
C PRO A 279 2.45 8.64 40.90
N LEU A 280 2.75 7.60 40.13
CA LEU A 280 1.79 6.79 39.38
C LEU A 280 0.91 5.99 40.34
N THR A 281 -0.35 6.39 40.49
CA THR A 281 -1.39 5.56 41.10
C THR A 281 -2.66 5.57 40.25
N SER A 282 -3.02 4.39 39.74
CA SER A 282 -4.37 3.85 39.54
C SER A 282 -5.40 4.68 38.74
N LEU A 283 -5.56 4.28 37.47
CA LEU A 283 -6.82 3.96 36.77
C LEU A 283 -8.09 4.74 37.15
N LYS A 284 -8.66 5.46 36.18
CA LYS A 284 -10.10 5.36 35.86
C LYS A 284 -10.33 5.46 34.36
N HIS A 285 -11.08 4.49 33.83
CA HIS A 285 -11.72 4.50 32.52
C HIS A 285 -12.34 5.87 32.23
N ASN A 286 -12.08 6.42 31.06
CA ASN A 286 -13.02 7.36 30.46
C ASN A 286 -13.15 7.09 28.97
N THR A 287 -14.28 6.50 28.62
CA THR A 287 -14.87 6.41 27.29
C THR A 287 -14.95 7.82 26.67
N LEU A 288 -14.23 8.06 25.58
CA LEU A 288 -14.37 9.29 24.81
C LEU A 288 -15.51 9.16 23.81
N THR A 289 -16.69 9.49 24.33
CA THR A 289 -17.83 9.95 23.57
C THR A 289 -17.47 11.22 22.79
N LYS A 290 -18.00 11.28 21.56
CA LYS A 290 -18.07 12.43 20.67
C LYS A 290 -18.49 13.68 21.45
N LYS A 291 -17.59 14.64 21.65
CA LYS A 291 -17.95 16.01 21.99
C LYS A 291 -17.81 16.88 20.76
N THR A 292 -18.98 17.20 20.21
CA THR A 292 -19.24 18.24 19.23
C THR A 292 -18.78 19.61 19.72
N ALA A 293 -18.43 20.42 18.74
CA ALA A 293 -18.10 21.84 18.75
C ALA A 293 -18.75 22.68 19.85
N GLU A 294 -17.93 23.49 20.52
CA GLU A 294 -18.30 24.79 21.08
C GLU A 294 -17.03 25.64 21.14
N GLY A 295 -17.04 26.79 20.46
CA GLY A 295 -15.90 27.70 20.35
C GLY A 295 -15.59 28.20 18.94
N ALA A 296 -16.61 28.49 18.13
CA ALA A 296 -16.46 29.35 16.96
C ALA A 296 -16.31 30.79 17.44
N ALA A 297 -15.09 31.17 17.82
CA ALA A 297 -14.70 32.55 18.04
C ALA A 297 -13.81 32.98 16.87
N ASP A 298 -14.30 34.00 16.16
CA ASP A 298 -13.68 34.82 15.13
C ASP A 298 -12.16 34.62 14.94
N LYS A 299 -11.79 33.70 14.04
CA LYS A 299 -10.40 33.51 13.63
C LYS A 299 -10.18 34.39 12.40
N GLY A 300 -9.53 35.53 12.61
CA GLY A 300 -9.18 36.51 11.57
C GLY A 300 -8.50 35.90 10.32
N PRO A 301 -8.34 36.69 9.25
CA PRO A 301 -7.85 36.20 7.97
C PRO A 301 -6.46 35.54 8.08
N VAL A 302 -6.23 34.54 7.23
CA VAL A 302 -4.91 33.90 7.07
C VAL A 302 -3.93 34.97 6.60
N LEU A 303 -2.79 35.07 7.28
CA LEU A 303 -1.74 36.04 6.94
C LEU A 303 -1.16 35.72 5.56
N ALA A 304 -1.02 36.73 4.71
CA ALA A 304 -0.26 36.62 3.47
C ALA A 304 1.24 36.54 3.79
N MET A 305 2.02 35.87 2.93
CA MET A 305 3.47 35.71 3.13
C MET A 305 4.22 37.05 3.26
N ALA A 306 3.70 38.11 2.66
CA ALA A 306 4.29 39.45 2.72
C ALA A 306 4.21 40.08 4.12
N ASP A 307 3.14 39.77 4.88
CA ASP A 307 2.78 40.42 6.14
C ASP A 307 3.33 39.70 7.39
N MET A 308 4.16 38.67 7.19
CA MET A 308 4.75 37.89 8.28
C MET A 308 6.14 38.40 8.65
N GLU A 309 6.37 38.70 9.92
CA GLU A 309 7.66 39.18 10.41
C GLU A 309 8.21 38.28 11.52
N GLU A 310 9.53 38.20 11.63
CA GLU A 310 10.18 37.53 12.76
C GLU A 310 9.77 38.21 14.08
N GLY A 311 9.48 37.42 15.11
CA GLY A 311 8.93 37.88 16.39
C GLY A 311 7.41 38.03 16.43
N MET A 312 6.69 37.86 15.30
CA MET A 312 5.22 37.95 15.29
C MET A 312 4.57 36.74 16.00
N GLN A 313 3.55 37.03 16.81
CA GLN A 313 2.67 36.00 17.39
C GLN A 313 1.67 35.51 16.35
N VAL A 314 1.70 34.21 16.09
CA VAL A 314 0.86 33.53 15.12
C VAL A 314 0.11 32.39 15.75
N TRP A 315 -0.99 32.01 15.14
CA TRP A 315 -1.83 30.91 15.55
C TRP A 315 -2.01 29.91 14.40
N HIS A 316 -1.88 28.62 14.71
CA HIS A 316 -2.01 27.51 13.77
C HIS A 316 -3.12 26.55 14.20
N ASP A 317 -3.96 26.09 13.25
CA ASP A 317 -5.12 25.22 13.53
C ASP A 317 -4.75 23.90 14.26
N ARG A 318 -3.53 23.40 14.07
CA ARG A 318 -3.02 22.17 14.71
C ARG A 318 -2.11 22.40 15.91
N PHE A 319 -1.33 23.48 15.91
CA PHE A 319 -0.22 23.67 16.86
C PHE A 319 -0.50 24.79 17.88
N GLY A 320 -1.62 25.49 17.74
CA GLY A 320 -2.01 26.57 18.65
C GLY A 320 -1.17 27.83 18.45
N LYS A 321 -0.96 28.56 19.55
CA LYS A 321 -0.24 29.84 19.57
C LYS A 321 1.28 29.61 19.52
N GLY A 322 1.98 30.41 18.72
CA GLY A 322 3.43 30.38 18.61
C GLY A 322 4.04 31.69 18.14
N VAL A 323 5.36 31.79 18.17
CA VAL A 323 6.12 32.99 17.76
C VAL A 323 7.04 32.63 16.60
N ILE A 324 7.04 33.43 15.53
CA ILE A 324 7.98 33.24 14.42
C ILE A 324 9.40 33.55 14.90
N VAL A 325 10.29 32.57 14.89
CA VAL A 325 11.69 32.69 15.32
C VAL A 325 12.60 33.05 14.14
N SER A 326 12.32 32.50 12.95
CA SER A 326 13.10 32.79 11.75
C SER A 326 12.23 32.67 10.50
N LEU A 327 12.46 33.54 9.52
CA LEU A 327 11.72 33.62 8.28
C LEU A 327 12.68 33.64 7.08
N ASN A 328 12.66 32.58 6.26
CA ASN A 328 13.41 32.51 5.02
C ASN A 328 12.46 32.69 3.82
N ARG A 329 12.66 33.77 3.06
CA ARG A 329 11.85 34.15 1.89
C ARG A 329 12.53 33.87 0.54
N ASP A 330 13.71 33.27 0.52
CA ASP A 330 14.55 33.17 -0.69
C ASP A 330 14.11 32.08 -1.68
N GLU A 331 13.21 31.17 -1.29
CA GLU A 331 12.69 30.09 -2.14
C GLU A 331 11.23 30.35 -2.56
N LYS A 332 10.81 29.84 -3.74
CA LYS A 332 9.41 29.86 -4.21
C LYS A 332 8.38 29.38 -3.17
N ASN A 333 8.84 28.57 -2.21
CA ASN A 333 8.09 28.10 -1.05
C ASN A 333 8.82 28.49 0.25
N GLY A 334 8.82 29.78 0.60
CA GLY A 334 9.48 30.29 1.81
C GLY A 334 9.15 29.47 3.07
N ARG A 335 10.09 29.42 4.02
CA ARG A 335 9.99 28.62 5.25
C ARG A 335 10.01 29.53 6.48
N ALA A 336 9.19 29.20 7.48
CA ALA A 336 9.21 29.86 8.78
C ALA A 336 9.49 28.83 9.87
N VAL A 337 10.38 29.16 10.80
CA VAL A 337 10.53 28.43 12.07
C VAL A 337 9.64 29.13 13.09
N VAL A 338 8.67 28.42 13.63
CA VAL A 338 7.71 28.94 14.63
C VAL A 338 7.86 28.14 15.91
N ASP A 339 8.02 28.83 17.04
CA ASP A 339 8.06 28.21 18.37
C ASP A 339 6.66 28.21 18.98
N PHE A 340 6.06 27.02 19.08
CA PHE A 340 4.70 26.83 19.59
C PHE A 340 4.71 26.48 21.08
N GLU A 341 3.84 27.11 21.86
CA GLU A 341 3.81 26.97 23.33
C GLU A 341 3.68 25.51 23.81
N GLN A 342 2.95 24.67 23.06
CA GLN A 342 2.70 23.27 23.41
C GLN A 342 3.59 22.27 22.65
N PHE A 343 4.19 22.68 21.53
CA PHE A 343 4.84 21.77 20.58
C PHE A 343 6.30 22.11 20.27
N GLY A 344 6.84 23.19 20.85
CA GLY A 344 8.19 23.70 20.63
C GLY A 344 8.41 24.21 19.21
N GLN A 345 9.68 24.34 18.81
CA GLN A 345 10.05 24.85 17.49
C GLN A 345 9.67 23.89 16.36
N LYS A 346 8.96 24.41 15.36
CA LYS A 346 8.54 23.70 14.16
C LYS A 346 8.83 24.52 12.92
N THR A 347 9.42 23.88 11.91
CA THR A 347 9.64 24.48 10.59
C THR A 347 8.44 24.23 9.71
N LEU A 348 7.82 25.30 9.22
CA LEU A 348 6.63 25.28 8.37
C LEU A 348 6.94 25.89 7.01
N VAL A 349 6.35 25.33 5.96
CA VAL A 349 6.38 25.91 4.62
C VAL A 349 5.25 26.92 4.51
N LEU A 350 5.58 28.19 4.25
CA LEU A 350 4.66 29.34 4.35
C LEU A 350 3.40 29.19 3.48
N LEU A 351 3.53 28.58 2.29
CA LEU A 351 2.42 28.32 1.37
C LEU A 351 1.31 27.46 2.00
N PHE A 352 1.67 26.56 2.91
CA PHE A 352 0.75 25.57 3.50
C PHE A 352 0.50 25.79 5.00
N ALA A 353 1.28 26.67 5.63
CA ALA A 353 1.25 26.89 7.07
C ALA A 353 -0.07 27.51 7.57
N LYS A 354 -0.86 28.18 6.71
CA LYS A 354 -2.16 28.80 7.06
C LYS A 354 -2.15 29.54 8.42
N LEU A 355 -1.05 30.26 8.69
CA LEU A 355 -0.85 30.98 9.94
C LEU A 355 -1.80 32.16 10.00
N ARG A 356 -2.41 32.38 11.17
CA ARG A 356 -3.28 33.54 11.44
C ARG A 356 -2.61 34.43 12.46
N LYS A 357 -2.86 35.74 12.38
CA LYS A 357 -2.37 36.67 13.40
C LYS A 357 -3.07 36.36 14.72
N SER A 358 -2.29 36.08 15.77
CA SER A 358 -2.85 36.05 17.12
C SER A 358 -2.94 37.50 17.58
N ASN A 359 -4.14 37.97 17.93
CA ASN A 359 -4.26 39.18 18.74
C ASN A 359 -3.70 38.96 20.15
#